data_AF-A0A1B0DD15-F1
#
_entry.id   AF-A0A1B0DD15-F1
#
_cell.length_a   1.000
_cell.length_b   1.000
_cell.length_c   1.000
_cell.angle_alpha   90.00
_cell.angle_beta   90.00
_cell.angle_gamma   90.00
#
_symmetry.space_group_name_H-M   'P 1'
#
loop_
_entity.id
_entity.type
_entity.pdbx_description
1 polymer ?
#
loop_
_entity_poly.entity_id
_entity_poly.type
_entity_poly.pdbx_seq_one_letter_code
_entity_poly.pdbx_strand_id
1 'polypeptide(L)'
;MIYQTTRLMHCVIEFQAPYAKKELPQCTRCQSFGHTKSFCLRKPRCAKCQLSHLSSECPRKTVAGWTPKTQKRNRHPVDGASNSSAKQSKLSDYWLASTPVTTQNRFGALTPDEPVQMESNEKSEELPNKEPKPPPIFVQGVDNIKPLKDLLSQVVGEQFSLKSLRDGEVKIQIFTADLYRAVTKELKGSTVACD
;
A
#
# COMPACT_ATOMS: atom_id res chain seq x y z
N MET A 1 17.23 -10.80 7.68
CA MET A 1 16.72 -9.72 8.55
C MET A 1 17.78 -8.63 8.61
N ILE A 2 17.41 -7.37 8.37
CA ILE A 2 18.37 -6.28 8.08
C ILE A 2 19.04 -5.71 9.35
N TYR A 3 18.61 -6.13 10.54
CA TYR A 3 19.03 -5.57 11.84
C TYR A 3 20.38 -6.09 12.36
N GLN A 4 21.05 -7.01 11.66
CA GLN A 4 22.32 -7.60 12.11
C GLN A 4 23.57 -6.91 11.55
N THR A 5 23.42 -6.04 10.55
CA THR A 5 24.56 -5.36 9.92
C THR A 5 24.95 -4.13 10.73
N THR A 6 26.05 -4.19 11.48
CA THR A 6 26.54 -3.08 12.32
C THR A 6 27.49 -2.13 11.60
N ARG A 7 27.97 -2.51 10.41
CA ARG A 7 28.94 -1.76 9.65
C ARG A 7 28.53 -1.67 8.19
N LEU A 8 28.47 -0.45 7.67
CA LEU A 8 28.34 -0.17 6.25
C LEU A 8 29.57 0.63 5.83
N MET A 9 30.44 0.00 5.03
CA MET A 9 31.77 0.53 4.70
C MET A 9 32.59 0.86 5.96
N HIS A 10 33.02 2.12 6.13
CA HIS A 10 33.78 2.59 7.29
C HIS A 10 32.89 3.21 8.37
N CYS A 11 31.57 3.16 8.22
CA CYS A 11 30.62 3.71 9.19
C CYS A 11 30.02 2.60 10.04
N VAL A 12 30.05 2.81 11.36
CA VAL A 12 29.29 2.02 12.32
C VAL A 12 27.86 2.56 12.31
N ILE A 13 26.89 1.68 12.06
CA ILE A 13 25.47 2.02 12.01
C ILE A 13 24.72 1.21 13.06
N GLU A 14 23.83 1.88 13.79
CA GLU A 14 22.95 1.28 14.77
C GLU A 14 21.52 1.32 14.24
N PHE A 15 20.94 0.14 14.03
CA PHE A 15 19.55 0.03 13.62
C PHE A 15 18.66 -0.01 14.86
N GLN A 16 17.86 1.03 15.05
CA GLN A 16 16.81 1.01 16.06
C GLN A 16 15.53 0.42 15.50
N ALA A 17 14.86 -0.44 16.29
CA ALA A 17 13.57 -0.98 15.91
C ALA A 17 12.56 0.18 15.71
N PRO A 18 11.69 0.10 14.68
CA PRO A 18 10.64 1.09 14.50
C PRO A 18 9.80 1.24 15.77
N TYR A 19 9.68 2.46 16.28
CA TYR A 19 8.84 2.72 17.45
C TYR A 19 7.37 2.47 17.09
N ALA A 20 6.74 1.49 17.74
CA ALA A 20 5.31 1.28 17.65
C ALA A 20 4.58 2.49 18.26
N LYS A 21 3.83 3.24 17.45
CA LYS A 21 3.00 4.34 17.94
C LYS A 21 1.84 3.77 18.75
N LYS A 22 1.77 4.07 20.05
CA LYS A 22 0.66 3.72 20.95
C LYS A 22 -0.48 4.75 20.94
N GLU A 23 -0.50 5.65 19.97
CA GLU A 23 -1.50 6.71 19.91
C GLU A 23 -2.85 6.13 19.49
N LEU A 24 -3.88 6.38 20.31
CA LEU A 24 -5.23 6.00 19.93
C LEU A 24 -5.61 6.75 18.65
N PRO A 25 -6.20 6.08 17.65
CA PRO A 25 -6.55 6.73 16.40
C PRO A 25 -7.63 7.78 16.66
N GLN A 26 -7.42 8.97 16.11
CA GLN A 26 -8.43 10.03 16.09
C GLN A 26 -9.35 9.85 14.87
N CYS A 27 -10.66 9.76 15.10
CA CYS A 27 -11.64 9.68 14.03
C CYS A 27 -11.72 11.01 13.29
N THR A 28 -11.58 11.01 11.96
CA THR A 28 -11.64 12.22 11.11
C THR A 28 -13.06 12.74 10.85
N ARG A 29 -14.08 12.00 11.28
CA ARG A 29 -15.49 12.41 11.19
C ARG A 29 -15.92 13.17 12.44
N CYS A 30 -15.66 12.64 13.64
CA CYS A 30 -16.16 13.21 14.90
C CYS A 30 -15.06 13.73 15.85
N GLN A 31 -13.79 13.63 15.46
CA GLN A 31 -12.58 14.06 16.17
C GLN A 31 -12.33 13.39 17.53
N SER A 32 -13.14 12.38 17.89
CA SER A 32 -12.95 11.58 19.10
C SER A 32 -11.95 10.44 18.88
N PHE A 33 -11.23 10.06 19.93
CA PHE A 33 -10.27 8.96 19.91
C PHE A 33 -10.95 7.57 20.01
N GLY A 34 -10.21 6.53 19.63
CA GLY A 34 -10.57 5.13 19.90
C GLY A 34 -11.39 4.44 18.81
N HIS A 35 -11.60 5.05 17.66
CA HIS A 35 -12.27 4.43 16.51
C HIS A 35 -11.89 5.13 15.20
N THR A 36 -12.13 4.47 14.07
CA THR A 36 -11.87 5.02 12.74
C THR A 36 -13.14 5.61 12.12
N LYS A 37 -13.01 6.29 10.98
CA LYS A 37 -14.11 6.94 10.25
C LYS A 37 -15.23 5.97 9.85
N SER A 38 -14.89 4.73 9.51
CA SER A 38 -15.84 3.70 9.04
C SER A 38 -16.78 3.23 10.16
N PHE A 39 -16.29 3.16 11.40
CA PHE A 39 -17.06 2.70 12.56
C PHE A 39 -17.57 3.86 13.42
N CYS A 40 -17.78 5.04 12.83
CA CYS A 40 -18.21 6.24 13.53
C CYS A 40 -19.72 6.47 13.40
N LEU A 41 -20.45 6.26 14.50
CA LEU A 41 -21.89 6.54 14.62
C LEU A 41 -22.19 7.96 15.15
N ARG A 42 -21.15 8.75 15.44
CA ARG A 42 -21.28 10.12 15.98
C ARG A 42 -21.52 11.14 14.86
N LYS A 43 -22.20 12.25 15.22
CA LYS A 43 -22.35 13.43 14.35
C LYS A 43 -20.98 13.97 13.95
N PRO A 44 -20.80 14.45 12.70
CA PRO A 44 -19.53 14.99 12.26
C PRO A 44 -19.16 16.26 13.05
N ARG A 45 -17.86 16.46 13.29
CA ARG A 45 -17.32 17.66 13.93
C ARG A 45 -16.17 18.22 13.09
N CYS A 46 -16.19 19.53 12.89
CA CYS A 46 -15.14 20.22 12.15
C CYS A 46 -13.85 20.34 12.98
N ALA A 47 -12.70 20.01 12.39
CA ALA A 47 -11.40 20.15 13.06
C ALA A 47 -10.99 21.63 13.29
N LYS A 48 -11.57 22.57 12.53
CA LYS A 48 -11.25 24.01 12.59
C LYS A 48 -12.10 24.78 13.60
N CYS A 49 -13.37 24.41 13.76
CA CYS A 49 -14.33 25.17 14.57
C CYS A 49 -15.16 24.33 15.54
N GLN A 50 -14.99 23.00 15.56
CA GLN A 50 -15.65 22.05 16.47
C GLN A 50 -17.20 22.00 16.38
N LEU A 51 -17.79 22.70 15.42
CA LEU A 51 -19.22 22.69 15.11
C LEU A 51 -19.62 21.43 14.32
N SER A 52 -20.93 21.16 14.29
CA SER A 52 -21.54 19.93 13.73
C SER A 52 -21.65 19.94 12.20
N HIS A 53 -20.53 20.03 11.50
CA HIS A 53 -20.42 19.89 10.05
C HIS A 53 -19.07 19.24 9.68
N LEU A 54 -18.93 18.76 8.43
CA LEU A 54 -17.66 18.24 7.94
C LEU A 54 -16.67 19.38 7.73
N SER A 55 -15.38 19.14 7.95
CA SER A 55 -14.34 20.18 7.77
C SER A 55 -14.29 20.79 6.35
N SER A 56 -14.85 20.11 5.34
CA SER A 56 -15.03 20.58 3.96
C SER A 56 -16.06 21.70 3.83
N GLU A 57 -17.17 21.61 4.56
CA GLU A 57 -18.29 22.56 4.54
C GLU A 57 -18.09 23.71 5.52
N CYS A 58 -16.88 23.85 6.07
CA CYS A 58 -16.63 24.83 7.11
C CYS A 58 -16.60 26.26 6.54
N PRO A 59 -17.43 27.17 7.07
CA PRO A 59 -17.39 28.58 6.66
C PRO A 59 -16.08 29.26 7.06
N ARG A 60 -15.31 28.69 8.01
CA ARG A 60 -13.95 29.15 8.34
C ARG A 60 -12.94 28.66 7.29
N LYS A 61 -12.67 29.52 6.32
CA LYS A 61 -11.64 29.32 5.28
C LYS A 61 -10.22 29.47 5.85
N THR A 62 -10.05 30.25 6.92
CA THR A 62 -8.78 30.47 7.61
C THR A 62 -8.94 30.25 9.11
N VAL A 63 -7.96 29.61 9.75
CA VAL A 63 -7.78 29.69 11.21
C VAL A 63 -7.51 31.16 11.52
N ALA A 64 -8.51 31.88 12.02
CA ALA A 64 -8.35 33.25 12.47
C ALA A 64 -7.20 33.28 13.50
N GLY A 65 -6.04 33.80 13.08
CA GLY A 65 -4.88 34.03 13.95
C GLY A 65 -3.62 33.19 13.69
N TRP A 66 -3.60 32.21 12.78
CA TRP A 66 -2.32 31.60 12.39
C TRP A 66 -1.68 32.40 11.26
N THR A 67 -0.94 33.43 11.64
CA THR A 67 0.15 33.90 10.78
C THR A 67 1.30 32.91 10.95
N PRO A 68 1.94 32.41 9.87
CA PRO A 68 3.24 31.79 10.03
C PRO A 68 4.13 32.86 10.65
N LYS A 69 4.53 32.67 11.92
CA LYS A 69 5.47 33.57 12.58
C LYS A 69 6.82 33.38 11.88
N THR A 70 7.04 34.07 10.77
CA THR A 70 8.36 34.28 10.16
C THR A 70 9.16 35.28 10.99
N GLN A 71 9.10 35.17 12.32
CA GLN A 71 10.09 35.82 13.17
C GLN A 71 11.36 34.99 13.02
N LYS A 72 12.07 35.20 11.90
CA LYS A 72 13.52 35.03 11.89
C LYS A 72 13.98 35.86 13.08
N ARG A 73 14.38 35.20 14.17
CA ARG A 73 15.08 35.88 15.26
C ARG A 73 16.20 36.67 14.59
N ASN A 74 16.17 37.99 14.73
CA ASN A 74 17.21 38.85 14.20
C ASN A 74 18.44 38.59 15.04
N ARG A 75 19.24 37.58 14.66
CA ARG A 75 20.57 37.42 15.20
C ARG A 75 21.36 38.59 14.63
N HIS A 76 21.83 39.48 15.50
CA HIS A 76 22.85 40.44 15.10
C HIS A 76 24.01 39.66 14.47
N PRO A 77 24.41 39.96 13.22
CA PRO A 77 25.62 39.38 12.66
C PRO A 77 26.78 39.91 13.50
N VAL A 78 27.48 39.02 14.20
CA VAL A 78 28.88 39.27 14.50
C VAL A 78 29.62 39.00 13.20
N ASP A 79 30.13 40.08 12.63
CA ASP A 79 31.07 40.18 11.51
C ASP A 79 30.72 39.42 10.22
N GLY A 80 30.09 40.16 9.31
CA GLY A 80 30.48 40.15 7.89
C GLY A 80 30.27 38.87 7.08
N ALA A 81 29.02 38.41 6.91
CA ALA A 81 28.59 37.71 5.69
C ALA A 81 27.06 37.63 5.62
N SER A 82 26.46 38.32 4.65
CA SER A 82 25.02 38.26 4.38
C SER A 82 24.62 36.94 3.73
N ASN A 83 24.36 35.89 4.52
CA ASN A 83 23.71 34.70 4.01
C ASN A 83 22.18 34.89 3.99
N SER A 84 21.70 35.63 2.99
CA SER A 84 20.36 35.37 2.46
C SER A 84 20.34 33.91 1.99
N SER A 85 19.36 33.13 2.45
CA SER A 85 19.15 31.76 1.98
C SER A 85 18.94 31.80 0.46
N ALA A 86 20.01 31.57 -0.29
CA ALA A 86 19.94 31.48 -1.73
C ALA A 86 19.02 30.30 -2.04
N LYS A 87 17.97 30.55 -2.82
CA LYS A 87 17.26 29.48 -3.52
C LYS A 87 18.32 28.64 -4.23
N GLN A 88 18.21 27.32 -4.17
CA GLN A 88 19.13 26.39 -4.81
C GLN A 88 19.51 26.91 -6.20
N SER A 89 20.81 27.11 -6.43
CA SER A 89 21.32 27.56 -7.72
C SER A 89 20.80 26.61 -8.79
N LYS A 90 20.11 27.16 -9.78
CA LYS A 90 19.67 26.42 -10.95
C LYS A 90 20.94 25.93 -11.65
N LEU A 91 21.34 24.68 -11.41
CA LEU A 91 22.48 24.07 -12.10
C LEU A 91 22.09 23.98 -13.59
N SER A 92 22.68 24.83 -14.42
CA SER A 92 22.56 24.78 -15.89
C SER A 92 23.29 23.57 -16.48
N ASP A 93 24.27 23.05 -15.75
CA ASP A 93 25.22 22.05 -16.26
C ASP A 93 24.97 20.65 -15.69
N TYR A 94 23.71 20.34 -15.38
CA TYR A 94 23.33 18.96 -15.11
C TYR A 94 23.02 18.29 -16.46
N TRP A 95 23.54 17.10 -16.73
CA TRP A 95 23.32 16.38 -18.00
C TRP A 95 21.83 16.08 -18.33
N LEU A 96 20.91 16.29 -17.37
CA LEU A 96 19.46 16.25 -17.58
C LEU A 96 18.83 17.61 -17.93
N ALA A 97 19.61 18.68 -18.04
CA ALA A 97 19.11 20.06 -18.17
C ALA A 97 18.70 20.46 -19.60
N SER A 98 18.90 19.62 -20.61
CA SER A 98 18.70 20.04 -22.01
C SER A 98 17.27 19.93 -22.51
N THR A 99 16.39 19.15 -21.87
CA THR A 99 14.94 19.19 -22.13
C THR A 99 14.18 18.66 -20.91
N PRO A 100 13.24 19.42 -20.31
CA PRO A 100 12.32 18.82 -19.36
C PRO A 100 11.49 17.77 -20.11
N VAL A 101 11.55 16.51 -19.66
CA VAL A 101 10.67 15.46 -20.19
C VAL A 101 9.24 15.88 -19.91
N THR A 102 8.50 16.24 -20.96
CA THR A 102 7.07 16.54 -20.85
C THR A 102 6.33 15.26 -20.50
N THR A 103 6.10 15.03 -19.22
CA THR A 103 5.26 13.93 -18.76
C THR A 103 3.81 14.37 -18.85
N GLN A 104 3.03 13.78 -19.76
CA GLN A 104 1.58 13.90 -19.75
C GLN A 104 1.00 12.72 -18.96
N ASN A 105 0.06 13.02 -18.07
CA ASN A 105 -0.70 11.98 -17.40
C ASN A 105 -1.53 11.23 -18.45
N ARG A 106 -1.48 9.90 -18.45
CA ARG A 106 -2.28 9.03 -19.33
C ARG A 106 -3.79 9.32 -19.22
N PHE A 107 -4.22 9.82 -18.08
CA PHE A 107 -5.60 10.17 -17.83
C PHE A 107 -5.78 11.68 -18.04
N GLY A 108 -6.59 12.05 -19.03
CA GLY A 108 -6.97 13.43 -19.29
C GLY A 108 -7.75 14.03 -18.12
N ALA A 109 -7.66 15.34 -17.96
CA ALA A 109 -8.48 16.06 -16.99
C ALA A 109 -9.95 15.91 -17.40
N LEU A 110 -10.77 15.35 -16.51
CA LEU A 110 -12.21 15.22 -16.73
C LEU A 110 -12.80 16.63 -16.76
N THR A 111 -13.29 17.05 -17.93
CA THR A 111 -14.08 18.26 -18.09
C THR A 111 -15.44 18.06 -17.42
N PRO A 112 -15.94 19.01 -16.61
CA PRO A 112 -17.29 18.92 -16.07
C PRO A 112 -18.32 19.16 -17.18
N ASP A 113 -19.08 18.10 -17.48
CA ASP A 113 -20.48 18.06 -17.91
C ASP A 113 -20.95 19.07 -18.98
N GLU A 114 -20.83 18.68 -20.25
CA GLU A 114 -21.84 19.00 -21.27
C GLU A 114 -22.83 17.82 -21.35
N PRO A 115 -24.16 18.04 -21.39
CA PRO A 115 -25.15 16.97 -21.38
C PRO A 115 -25.23 16.30 -22.75
N VAL A 116 -24.50 15.19 -22.94
CA VAL A 116 -24.70 14.30 -24.08
C VAL A 116 -25.84 13.33 -23.78
N GLN A 117 -26.83 13.33 -24.66
CA GLN A 117 -28.04 12.52 -24.61
C GLN A 117 -27.69 11.03 -24.71
N MET A 118 -28.35 10.25 -23.85
CA MET A 118 -28.22 8.80 -23.74
C MET A 118 -29.01 8.13 -24.86
N GLU A 119 -28.34 7.42 -25.75
CA GLU A 119 -28.96 6.38 -26.56
C GLU A 119 -28.53 5.02 -26.02
N SER A 120 -29.50 4.34 -25.42
CA SER A 120 -29.41 2.99 -24.89
C SER A 120 -29.25 1.99 -26.03
N ASN A 121 -28.13 1.28 -26.07
CA ASN A 121 -28.06 -0.03 -26.71
C ASN A 121 -27.60 -1.05 -25.67
N GLU A 122 -28.54 -1.85 -25.22
CA GLU A 122 -28.34 -2.97 -24.31
C GLU A 122 -27.48 -4.03 -25.00
N LYS A 123 -26.19 -4.08 -24.64
CA LYS A 123 -25.41 -5.29 -24.77
C LYS A 123 -24.54 -5.46 -23.54
N SER A 124 -25.11 -6.12 -22.55
CA SER A 124 -24.41 -6.66 -21.40
C SER A 124 -23.40 -7.71 -21.87
N GLU A 125 -22.15 -7.31 -22.09
CA GLU A 125 -21.02 -8.22 -21.97
C GLU A 125 -20.48 -8.09 -20.55
N GLU A 126 -20.89 -9.02 -19.69
CA GLU A 126 -20.35 -9.18 -18.34
C GLU A 126 -18.83 -9.39 -18.43
N LEU A 127 -18.09 -8.45 -17.87
CA LEU A 127 -16.67 -8.63 -17.58
C LEU A 127 -16.52 -9.85 -16.65
N PRO A 128 -15.68 -10.86 -16.97
CA PRO A 128 -15.51 -12.01 -16.10
C PRO A 128 -14.92 -11.53 -14.77
N ASN A 129 -15.71 -11.64 -13.71
CA ASN A 129 -15.32 -11.33 -12.35
C ASN A 129 -14.16 -12.27 -11.99
N LYS A 130 -12.91 -11.78 -12.07
CA LYS A 130 -11.72 -12.61 -11.80
C LYS A 130 -11.65 -12.89 -10.32
N GLU A 131 -12.12 -14.07 -9.92
CA GLU A 131 -11.97 -14.55 -8.56
C GLU A 131 -10.49 -14.55 -8.16
N PRO A 132 -10.15 -14.08 -6.95
CA PRO A 132 -8.77 -14.08 -6.49
C PRO A 132 -8.28 -15.52 -6.37
N LYS A 133 -7.16 -15.82 -7.04
CA LYS A 133 -6.54 -17.16 -7.00
C LYS A 133 -6.24 -17.54 -5.54
N PRO A 134 -6.52 -18.78 -5.14
CA PRO A 134 -6.25 -19.22 -3.78
C PRO A 134 -4.74 -19.17 -3.48
N PRO A 135 -4.37 -19.03 -2.20
CA PRO A 135 -2.98 -18.94 -1.79
C PRO A 135 -2.21 -20.22 -2.20
N PRO A 136 -0.92 -20.12 -2.56
CA PRO A 136 -0.10 -21.30 -2.83
C PRO A 136 0.05 -22.20 -1.59
N ILE A 137 -0.01 -23.51 -1.79
CA ILE A 137 0.27 -24.53 -0.78
C ILE A 137 1.75 -24.90 -0.87
N PHE A 138 2.43 -24.98 0.27
CA PHE A 138 3.82 -25.42 0.36
C PHE A 138 3.87 -26.75 1.12
N VAL A 139 4.47 -27.77 0.52
CA VAL A 139 4.67 -29.10 1.12
C VAL A 139 6.16 -29.32 1.29
N GLN A 140 6.62 -29.58 2.51
CA GLN A 140 8.04 -29.75 2.86
C GLN A 140 8.41 -31.24 2.93
N GLY A 141 9.68 -31.57 2.63
CA GLY A 141 10.20 -32.93 2.76
C GLY A 141 9.79 -33.90 1.65
N VAL A 142 9.56 -33.39 0.44
CA VAL A 142 9.16 -34.22 -0.71
C VAL A 142 10.38 -34.60 -1.54
N ASP A 143 10.93 -35.78 -1.27
CA ASP A 143 12.04 -36.33 -2.09
C ASP A 143 11.55 -36.85 -3.45
N ASN A 144 10.29 -37.31 -3.53
CA ASN A 144 9.68 -37.90 -4.72
C ASN A 144 8.39 -37.16 -5.14
N ILE A 145 8.46 -36.40 -6.24
CA ILE A 145 7.35 -35.57 -6.74
C ILE A 145 6.28 -36.40 -7.48
N LYS A 146 6.65 -37.56 -8.04
CA LYS A 146 5.78 -38.42 -8.86
C LYS A 146 4.46 -38.81 -8.15
N PRO A 147 4.47 -39.45 -6.96
CA PRO A 147 3.23 -39.88 -6.29
C PRO A 147 2.32 -38.69 -5.93
N LEU A 148 2.92 -37.55 -5.54
CA LEU A 148 2.18 -36.33 -5.24
C LEU A 148 1.50 -35.76 -6.49
N LYS A 149 2.20 -35.76 -7.63
CA LYS A 149 1.66 -35.31 -8.91
C LYS A 149 0.51 -36.21 -9.37
N ASP A 150 0.65 -37.53 -9.21
CA ASP A 150 -0.38 -38.49 -9.61
C ASP A 150 -1.65 -38.32 -8.78
N LEU A 151 -1.54 -38.19 -7.45
CA LEU A 151 -2.67 -37.90 -6.56
C LEU A 151 -3.35 -36.57 -6.91
N LEU A 152 -2.58 -35.51 -7.16
CA LEU A 152 -3.12 -34.22 -7.57
C LEU A 152 -3.81 -34.28 -8.94
N SER A 153 -3.26 -35.06 -9.88
CA SER A 153 -3.85 -35.25 -11.21
C SER A 153 -5.19 -35.99 -11.14
N GLN A 154 -5.34 -36.93 -10.20
CA GLN A 154 -6.58 -37.67 -9.99
C GLN A 154 -7.68 -36.79 -9.38
N VAL A 155 -7.32 -35.85 -8.50
CA VAL A 155 -8.29 -35.00 -7.78
C VAL A 155 -8.64 -33.71 -8.56
N VAL A 156 -7.68 -33.14 -9.29
CA VAL A 156 -7.79 -31.78 -9.88
C VAL A 156 -7.66 -31.78 -11.41
N GLY A 157 -7.17 -32.86 -12.02
CA GLY A 157 -6.87 -32.90 -13.45
C GLY A 157 -5.67 -32.01 -13.80
N GLU A 158 -5.81 -31.14 -14.82
CA GLU A 158 -4.72 -30.26 -15.30
C GLU A 158 -4.74 -28.85 -14.68
N GLN A 159 -5.68 -28.54 -13.78
CA GLN A 159 -5.89 -27.19 -13.24
C GLN A 159 -4.98 -26.89 -12.03
N PHE A 160 -3.71 -27.29 -12.09
CA PHE A 160 -2.71 -27.00 -11.06
C PHE A 160 -1.33 -26.64 -11.64
N SER A 161 -0.55 -25.86 -10.90
CA SER A 161 0.86 -25.57 -11.19
C SER A 161 1.74 -26.05 -10.05
N LEU A 162 2.68 -26.96 -10.35
CA LEU A 162 3.63 -27.53 -9.40
C LEU A 162 5.04 -27.04 -9.69
N LYS A 163 5.75 -26.54 -8.67
CA LYS A 163 7.15 -26.12 -8.77
C LYS A 163 7.95 -26.67 -7.59
N SER A 164 9.04 -27.38 -7.85
CA SER A 164 10.02 -27.74 -6.82
C SER A 164 10.89 -26.54 -6.46
N LEU A 165 11.16 -26.37 -5.16
CA LEU A 165 12.03 -25.35 -4.59
C LEU A 165 13.31 -26.01 -4.03
N ARG A 166 14.30 -25.19 -3.63
CA ARG A 166 15.68 -25.63 -3.38
C ARG A 166 15.88 -26.46 -2.10
N ASP A 167 14.85 -26.68 -1.29
CA ASP A 167 14.94 -27.34 0.03
C ASP A 167 14.03 -28.59 0.16
N GLY A 168 13.78 -29.30 -0.95
CA GLY A 168 12.81 -30.41 -0.96
C GLY A 168 11.37 -29.95 -0.72
N GLU A 169 11.11 -28.66 -0.92
CA GLU A 169 9.79 -28.05 -0.79
C GLU A 169 9.10 -27.98 -2.16
N VAL A 170 7.83 -28.36 -2.21
CA VAL A 170 7.01 -28.32 -3.43
C VAL A 170 5.93 -27.27 -3.27
N LYS A 171 5.93 -26.29 -4.16
CA LYS A 171 4.90 -25.26 -4.28
C LYS A 171 3.79 -25.74 -5.22
N ILE A 172 2.59 -25.88 -4.68
CA ILE A 172 1.37 -26.25 -5.42
C ILE A 172 0.47 -25.01 -5.49
N GLN A 173 0.11 -24.62 -6.72
CA GLN A 173 -0.81 -23.52 -6.96
C GLN A 173 -2.04 -24.03 -7.72
N ILE A 174 -3.21 -23.82 -7.13
CA ILE A 174 -4.52 -24.25 -7.69
C ILE A 174 -5.25 -22.99 -8.18
N PHE A 175 -6.02 -23.09 -9.26
CA PHE A 175 -6.72 -21.94 -9.84
C PHE A 175 -8.14 -21.74 -9.30
N THR A 176 -8.77 -22.80 -8.79
CA THR A 176 -10.17 -22.82 -8.32
C THR A 176 -10.24 -22.98 -6.79
N ALA A 177 -11.13 -22.23 -6.13
CA ALA A 177 -11.28 -22.25 -4.67
C ALA A 177 -11.80 -23.60 -4.13
N ASP A 178 -12.71 -24.26 -4.84
CA ASP A 178 -13.31 -25.53 -4.38
C ASP A 178 -12.31 -26.68 -4.41
N LEU A 179 -11.53 -26.76 -5.50
CA LEU A 179 -10.45 -27.74 -5.66
C LEU A 179 -9.34 -27.51 -4.60
N TYR A 180 -9.04 -26.25 -4.26
CA TYR A 180 -8.10 -25.91 -3.20
C TYR A 180 -8.51 -26.49 -1.84
N ARG A 181 -9.80 -26.40 -1.49
CA ARG A 181 -10.33 -26.96 -0.23
C ARG A 181 -10.23 -28.48 -0.21
N ALA A 182 -10.56 -29.15 -1.32
CA ALA A 182 -10.46 -30.59 -1.47
C ALA A 182 -9.00 -31.07 -1.31
N VAL A 183 -8.07 -30.46 -2.05
CA VAL A 183 -6.64 -30.80 -1.97
C VAL A 183 -6.07 -30.53 -0.56
N THR A 184 -6.44 -29.43 0.08
CA THR A 184 -5.98 -29.14 1.45
C THR A 184 -6.47 -30.18 2.45
N LYS A 185 -7.69 -30.72 2.25
CA LYS A 185 -8.24 -31.78 3.10
C LYS A 185 -7.47 -33.10 2.90
N GLU A 186 -7.19 -33.49 1.65
CA GLU A 186 -6.42 -34.69 1.32
C GLU A 186 -4.98 -34.60 1.84
N LEU A 187 -4.30 -33.49 1.59
CA LEU A 187 -2.91 -33.27 2.02
C LEU A 187 -2.75 -33.22 3.54
N LYS A 188 -3.77 -32.77 4.28
CA LYS A 188 -3.78 -32.81 5.76
C LYS A 188 -4.15 -34.19 6.31
N GLY A 189 -4.92 -34.97 5.56
CA GLY A 189 -5.33 -36.33 5.95
C GLY A 189 -4.15 -37.31 5.91
N SER A 190 -3.20 -37.13 5.00
CA SER A 190 -2.02 -37.99 4.87
C SER A 190 -0.87 -37.65 5.83
N THR A 191 -0.90 -36.48 6.50
CA THR A 191 0.15 -36.06 7.44
C THR A 191 0.04 -36.66 8.85
N VAL A 192 -0.76 -37.70 9.06
CA VAL A 192 -0.96 -38.34 10.39
C VAL A 192 -0.49 -39.80 10.45
N ALA A 193 0.36 -40.23 9.53
CA ALA A 193 1.04 -41.53 9.64
C ALA A 193 2.53 -41.35 9.34
N CYS A 194 3.28 -40.92 10.35
CA CYS A 194 4.70 -41.20 10.44
C CYS A 194 4.92 -41.90 11.79
N ASP A 195 5.37 -43.16 11.72
CA ASP A 195 5.83 -43.99 12.83
C ASP A 195 6.89 -43.30 13.71
#